data_AF-A0A7Y5SD92-F1
#
_entry.id   AF-A0A7Y5SD92-F1
#
_cell.length_a   1.000
_cell.length_b   1.000
_cell.length_c   1.000
_cell.angle_alpha   90.00
_cell.angle_beta   90.00
_cell.angle_gamma   90.00
#
_symmetry.space_group_name_H-M   'P 1'
#
loop_
_entity.id
_entity.type
_entity.pdbx_description
1 polymer ?
#
loop_
_entity_poly.entity_id
_entity_poly.type
_entity_poly.pdbx_seq_one_letter_code
_entity_poly.pdbx_strand_id
1 'polypeptide(L)'
;MRLRSETVEQPQVEIREEGTFVRYGTVEAAIAAAEARAGLVTDPPTKLPNGDYRLIYVDSAIPIDAAGSGTVVMAYQDRGDRGGSWFWASQGPPLSISVPPGLPEVETGVPGATVWYVGGPAEPVGGNVRHMQFIARTAQYDRFLSFEGPTFPDWNLAREVMVSILEAEQRRTGKAGGG
;
A
#
# COMPACT_ATOMS: atom_id res chain seq x y z
N MET A 1 28.98 -29.79 19.78
CA MET A 1 27.64 -29.29 19.40
C MET A 1 27.65 -27.77 19.56
N ARG A 2 27.89 -27.01 18.49
CA ARG A 2 27.85 -25.53 18.51
C ARG A 2 26.46 -25.13 18.03
N LEU A 3 25.68 -24.49 18.91
CA LEU A 3 24.45 -23.80 18.54
C LEU A 3 24.83 -22.69 17.55
N ARG A 4 24.41 -22.85 16.29
CA ARG A 4 24.39 -21.73 15.35
C ARG A 4 23.26 -20.82 15.85
N SER A 5 23.63 -19.68 16.39
CA SER A 5 22.73 -18.54 16.50
C SER A 5 22.35 -18.16 15.06
N GLU A 6 21.21 -18.67 14.61
CA GLU A 6 20.50 -18.11 13.46
C GLU A 6 20.14 -16.68 13.85
N THR A 7 21.00 -15.73 13.49
CA THR A 7 20.60 -14.34 13.43
C THR A 7 19.52 -14.29 12.35
N VAL A 8 18.25 -14.35 12.75
CA VAL A 8 17.15 -14.05 11.84
C VAL A 8 17.36 -12.60 11.43
N GLU A 9 17.96 -12.41 10.26
CA GLU A 9 18.18 -11.10 9.68
C GLU A 9 16.78 -10.49 9.51
N GLN A 10 16.46 -9.49 10.33
CA GLN A 10 15.16 -8.83 10.24
C GLN A 10 14.99 -8.33 8.81
N PRO A 11 13.80 -8.50 8.19
CA PRO A 11 13.61 -8.11 6.81
C PRO A 11 13.94 -6.63 6.65
N GLN A 12 14.98 -6.35 5.88
CA GLN A 12 15.41 -4.99 5.57
C GLN A 12 14.45 -4.39 4.54
N VAL A 13 14.01 -3.17 4.83
CA VAL A 13 13.11 -2.37 4.00
C VAL A 13 13.83 -1.08 3.63
N GLU A 14 13.70 -0.64 2.39
CA GLU A 14 14.20 0.66 1.98
C GLU A 14 13.36 1.77 2.59
N ILE A 15 14.04 2.74 3.18
CA ILE A 15 13.43 3.99 3.63
C ILE A 15 13.74 5.02 2.55
N ARG A 16 12.68 5.57 1.96
CA ARG A 16 12.73 6.54 0.88
C ARG A 16 12.10 7.86 1.30
N GLU A 17 12.57 8.92 0.65
CA GLU A 17 12.10 10.29 0.82
C GLU A 17 11.90 10.91 -0.56
N GLU A 18 10.67 11.29 -0.88
CA GLU A 18 10.32 11.93 -2.16
C GLU A 18 10.82 11.14 -3.38
N GLY A 19 10.66 9.82 -3.36
CA GLY A 19 11.12 8.93 -4.44
C GLY A 19 12.60 8.54 -4.37
N THR A 20 13.37 9.10 -3.42
CA THR A 20 14.81 8.90 -3.30
C THR A 20 15.15 7.90 -2.19
N PHE A 21 15.97 6.89 -2.50
CA PHE A 21 16.51 5.98 -1.50
C PHE A 21 17.44 6.70 -0.51
N VAL A 22 17.21 6.46 0.79
CA VAL A 22 18.02 7.04 1.86
C VAL A 22 18.86 5.97 2.56
N ARG A 23 18.21 4.90 3.05
CA ARG A 23 18.87 3.81 3.77
C ARG A 23 17.98 2.57 3.89
N TYR A 24 18.56 1.45 4.31
CA TYR A 24 17.79 0.30 4.80
C TYR A 24 17.42 0.46 6.28
N GLY A 25 16.35 -0.20 6.70
CA GLY A 25 15.89 -0.27 8.08
C GLY A 25 14.91 -1.41 8.34
N THR A 26 14.40 -1.49 9.56
CA THR A 26 13.29 -2.41 9.89
C THR A 26 11.97 -1.85 9.34
N VAL A 27 10.96 -2.71 9.18
CA VAL A 27 9.59 -2.30 8.81
C VAL A 27 9.08 -1.19 9.73
N GLU A 28 9.25 -1.36 11.05
CA GLU A 28 8.81 -0.39 12.06
C GLU A 28 9.53 0.95 11.91
N ALA A 29 10.84 0.95 11.70
CA ALA A 29 11.61 2.17 11.51
C ALA A 29 11.24 2.89 10.20
N ALA A 30 10.93 2.13 9.14
CA ALA A 30 10.51 2.68 7.86
C ALA A 30 9.14 3.37 7.97
N ILE A 31 8.18 2.70 8.60
CA ILE A 31 6.84 3.26 8.86
C ILE A 31 6.95 4.50 9.74
N ALA A 32 7.63 4.42 10.89
CA ALA A 32 7.74 5.54 11.81
C ALA A 32 8.40 6.78 11.17
N ALA A 33 9.42 6.58 10.32
CA ALA A 33 10.06 7.67 9.59
C ALA A 33 9.11 8.30 8.58
N ALA A 34 8.34 7.48 7.86
CA ALA A 34 7.38 7.97 6.86
C ALA A 34 6.21 8.73 7.51
N GLU A 35 5.65 8.20 8.59
CA GLU A 35 4.60 8.85 9.37
C GLU A 35 5.03 10.20 9.93
N ALA A 36 6.24 10.27 10.50
CA ALA A 36 6.80 11.51 11.04
C ALA A 36 6.95 12.60 9.98
N ARG A 37 7.31 12.24 8.74
CA ARG A 37 7.46 13.20 7.63
C ARG A 37 6.14 13.59 7.01
N ALA A 38 5.27 12.61 6.75
CA ALA A 38 3.97 12.85 6.12
C ALA A 38 2.95 13.47 7.08
N GLY A 39 3.19 13.42 8.40
CA GLY A 39 2.26 13.94 9.40
C GLY A 39 0.96 13.12 9.48
N LEU A 40 1.01 11.84 9.13
CA LEU A 40 -0.14 10.92 9.14
C LEU A 40 0.24 9.59 9.77
N VAL A 41 -0.77 8.86 10.27
CA VAL A 41 -0.61 7.49 10.76
C VAL A 41 -0.97 6.53 9.63
N THR A 42 -0.09 5.60 9.33
CA THR A 42 -0.28 4.62 8.27
C THR A 42 -0.98 3.37 8.77
N ASP A 43 -1.84 2.81 7.91
CA ASP A 43 -2.51 1.53 8.18
C ASP A 43 -2.01 0.51 7.16
N PRO A 44 -0.84 -0.15 7.39
CA PRO A 44 -0.33 -1.17 6.48
C PRO A 44 -1.31 -2.36 6.38
N PRO A 45 -1.30 -3.10 5.25
CA PRO A 45 -2.08 -4.33 5.13
C PRO A 45 -1.66 -5.31 6.23
N THR A 46 -2.61 -5.73 7.04
CA THR A 46 -2.37 -6.66 8.18
C THR A 46 -2.36 -8.13 7.78
N LYS A 47 -2.90 -8.41 6.59
CA LYS A 47 -2.91 -9.70 5.91
C LYS A 47 -2.50 -9.45 4.47
N LEU A 48 -1.50 -10.20 4.01
CA LEU A 48 -1.12 -10.25 2.60
C LEU A 48 -1.54 -11.63 2.06
N PRO A 49 -2.20 -11.70 0.90
CA PRO A 49 -2.70 -12.96 0.35
C PRO A 49 -1.57 -13.96 0.15
N ASN A 50 -1.80 -15.22 0.53
CA ASN A 50 -0.85 -16.34 0.41
C ASN A 50 0.56 -16.08 0.99
N GLY A 51 0.72 -15.16 1.94
CA GLY A 51 1.90 -15.06 2.80
C GLY A 51 3.22 -14.63 2.16
N ASP A 52 3.29 -14.48 0.83
CA ASP A 52 4.56 -14.32 0.13
C ASP A 52 4.89 -12.89 -0.29
N TYR A 53 4.01 -11.90 -0.09
CA TYR A 53 4.42 -10.51 -0.33
C TYR A 53 5.30 -9.97 0.80
N ARG A 54 6.40 -9.32 0.46
CA ARG A 54 7.27 -8.58 1.38
C ARG A 54 7.20 -7.09 1.11
N LEU A 55 7.16 -6.29 2.17
CA LEU A 55 7.41 -4.86 2.07
C LEU A 55 8.86 -4.64 1.62
N ILE A 56 9.05 -3.91 0.51
CA ILE A 56 10.37 -3.63 -0.06
C ILE A 56 10.81 -2.20 0.19
N TYR A 57 9.88 -1.24 0.20
CA TYR A 57 10.18 0.13 0.58
C TYR A 57 8.98 0.83 1.22
N VAL A 58 9.26 1.83 2.04
CA VAL A 58 8.32 2.86 2.49
C VAL A 58 8.88 4.21 2.05
N ASP A 59 8.05 4.96 1.32
CA ASP A 59 8.35 6.32 0.86
C ASP A 59 7.41 7.32 1.55
N SER A 60 7.84 8.57 1.62
CA SER A 60 7.11 9.63 2.30
C SER A 60 7.22 10.96 1.58
N ALA A 61 6.17 11.77 1.76
CA ALA A 61 6.00 13.09 1.19
C ALA A 61 5.90 13.11 -0.35
N ILE A 62 5.53 12.00 -0.99
CA ILE A 62 5.21 12.01 -2.43
C ILE A 62 3.91 12.80 -2.61
N PRO A 63 3.90 13.92 -3.36
CA PRO A 63 2.67 14.61 -3.69
C PRO A 63 1.83 13.73 -4.62
N ILE A 64 0.65 13.30 -4.18
CA ILE A 64 -0.34 12.67 -5.06
C ILE A 64 -1.35 13.68 -5.61
N ASP A 65 -1.28 14.92 -5.13
CA ASP A 65 -2.08 16.05 -5.55
C ASP A 65 -1.25 17.33 -5.69
N ALA A 66 -1.86 18.36 -6.28
CA ALA A 66 -1.25 19.69 -6.42
C ALA A 66 -1.15 20.44 -5.07
N ALA A 67 -1.79 19.95 -4.01
CA ALA A 67 -1.78 20.57 -2.69
C ALA A 67 -0.53 20.17 -1.86
N GLY A 68 0.28 19.23 -2.36
CA GLY A 68 1.51 18.81 -1.68
C GLY A 68 1.23 18.03 -0.40
N SER A 69 0.06 17.41 -0.28
CA SER A 69 -0.28 16.66 0.92
C SER A 69 0.64 15.44 1.03
N GLY A 70 1.32 15.31 2.18
CA GLY A 70 2.31 14.27 2.40
C GLY A 70 1.63 12.90 2.36
N THR A 71 2.03 12.06 1.40
CA THR A 71 1.57 10.68 1.36
C THR A 71 2.62 9.75 1.87
N VAL A 72 2.18 8.61 2.38
CA VAL A 72 3.06 7.47 2.59
C VAL A 72 2.77 6.44 1.53
N VAL A 73 3.81 5.96 0.87
CA VAL A 73 3.73 4.90 -0.14
C VAL A 73 4.43 3.67 0.39
N MET A 74 3.71 2.56 0.44
CA MET A 74 4.25 1.26 0.83
C MET A 74 4.23 0.34 -0.38
N ALA A 75 5.40 -0.17 -0.77
CA ALA A 75 5.50 -1.10 -1.89
C ALA A 75 5.85 -2.49 -1.44
N TYR A 76 5.16 -3.45 -2.05
CA TYR A 76 5.22 -4.86 -1.72
C TYR A 76 5.57 -5.65 -2.97
N GLN A 77 6.51 -6.57 -2.82
CA GLN A 77 6.94 -7.47 -3.88
C GLN A 77 6.59 -8.90 -3.50
N ASP A 78 6.10 -9.68 -4.45
CA ASP A 78 5.95 -11.12 -4.27
C ASP A 78 7.32 -11.78 -4.02
N ARG A 79 7.41 -12.69 -3.05
CA ARG A 79 8.58 -13.53 -2.76
C ARG A 79 8.64 -14.76 -3.67
N GLY A 80 7.53 -15.17 -4.28
CA GLY A 80 7.43 -16.37 -5.09
C GLY A 80 7.79 -16.19 -6.58
N ASP A 81 7.86 -17.31 -7.29
CA ASP A 81 8.16 -17.44 -8.73
C ASP A 81 7.12 -16.78 -9.69
N ARG A 82 6.21 -15.92 -9.22
CA ARG A 82 5.18 -15.24 -10.05
C ARG A 82 5.73 -14.05 -10.85
N GLY A 83 6.95 -14.21 -11.37
CA GLY A 83 7.52 -13.34 -12.40
C GLY A 83 7.72 -11.87 -12.00
N GLY A 84 7.80 -11.55 -10.70
CA GLY A 84 8.07 -10.19 -10.24
C GLY A 84 6.84 -9.30 -10.10
N SER A 85 5.67 -9.89 -9.82
CA SER A 85 4.48 -9.10 -9.46
C SER A 85 4.74 -8.25 -8.21
N TRP A 86 4.31 -6.99 -8.23
CA TRP A 86 4.38 -6.09 -7.10
C TRP A 86 3.11 -5.27 -7.00
N PHE A 87 2.89 -4.67 -5.85
CA PHE A 87 1.89 -3.64 -5.70
C PHE A 87 2.40 -2.55 -4.79
N TRP A 88 1.83 -1.35 -4.90
CA TRP A 88 2.02 -0.32 -3.89
C TRP A 88 0.68 0.25 -3.45
N ALA A 89 0.66 0.67 -2.19
CA ALA A 89 -0.45 1.35 -1.58
C ALA A 89 0.04 2.72 -1.10
N SER A 90 -0.54 3.77 -1.66
CA SER A 90 -0.37 5.14 -1.20
C SER A 90 -1.49 5.48 -0.24
N GLN A 91 -1.17 6.18 0.84
CA GLN A 91 -2.15 6.72 1.78
C GLN A 91 -1.90 8.21 1.98
N GLY A 92 -2.96 8.99 1.82
CA GLY A 92 -2.98 10.43 2.05
C GLY A 92 -4.19 10.84 2.90
N PRO A 93 -4.28 12.13 3.27
CA PRO A 93 -5.43 12.67 4.00
C PRO A 93 -6.74 12.48 3.21
N PRO A 94 -7.91 12.57 3.87
CA PRO A 94 -9.17 12.37 3.19
C PRO A 94 -9.37 13.48 2.15
N LEU A 95 -9.97 13.14 1.00
CA LEU A 95 -10.18 14.04 -0.14
C LEU A 95 -8.90 14.53 -0.85
N SER A 96 -7.73 13.94 -0.57
CA SER A 96 -6.49 14.22 -1.31
C SER A 96 -6.50 13.65 -2.73
N ILE A 97 -7.31 12.64 -3.02
CA ILE A 97 -7.40 12.03 -4.35
C ILE A 97 -8.69 12.47 -5.03
N SER A 98 -8.56 13.08 -6.21
CA SER A 98 -9.71 13.32 -7.08
C SER A 98 -10.20 12.01 -7.67
N VAL A 99 -11.46 11.67 -7.44
CA VAL A 99 -12.10 10.47 -8.03
C VAL A 99 -12.81 10.89 -9.31
N PRO A 100 -12.38 10.38 -10.49
CA PRO A 100 -13.08 10.64 -11.74
C PRO A 100 -14.55 10.20 -11.67
N PRO A 101 -15.48 10.98 -12.25
CA PRO A 101 -16.89 10.60 -12.30
C PRO A 101 -17.08 9.35 -13.17
N GLY A 102 -17.99 8.46 -12.76
CA GLY A 102 -18.38 7.29 -13.54
C GLY A 102 -17.47 6.07 -13.39
N LEU A 103 -16.49 6.09 -12.47
CA LEU A 103 -15.72 4.90 -12.16
C LEU A 103 -16.60 3.82 -11.50
N PRO A 104 -16.46 2.54 -11.90
CA PRO A 104 -17.20 1.45 -11.29
C PRO A 104 -16.77 1.24 -9.83
N GLU A 105 -17.75 1.16 -8.94
CA GLU A 105 -17.52 0.82 -7.54
C GLU A 105 -17.23 -0.67 -7.36
N VAL A 106 -16.37 -0.96 -6.40
CA VAL A 106 -15.96 -2.31 -6.01
C VAL A 106 -16.52 -2.58 -4.63
N GLU A 107 -17.43 -3.54 -4.53
CA GLU A 107 -17.98 -3.95 -3.25
C GLU A 107 -16.90 -4.62 -2.41
N THR A 108 -16.54 -4.08 -1.24
CA THR A 108 -15.56 -4.69 -0.32
C THR A 108 -16.18 -5.32 0.92
N GLY A 109 -17.41 -4.92 1.29
CA GLY A 109 -18.08 -5.32 2.53
C GLY A 109 -17.55 -4.62 3.79
N VAL A 110 -16.60 -3.68 3.66
CA VAL A 110 -16.02 -2.96 4.81
C VAL A 110 -16.84 -1.68 5.09
N PRO A 111 -17.47 -1.53 6.27
CA PRO A 111 -18.33 -0.38 6.56
C PRO A 111 -17.63 0.98 6.45
N GLY A 112 -18.29 1.95 5.81
CA GLY A 112 -17.76 3.32 5.70
C GLY A 112 -16.58 3.49 4.73
N ALA A 113 -16.26 2.45 3.95
CA ALA A 113 -15.29 2.52 2.87
C ALA A 113 -16.00 2.51 1.51
N THR A 114 -15.51 3.33 0.59
CA THR A 114 -15.89 3.28 -0.82
C THR A 114 -14.65 3.02 -1.67
N VAL A 115 -14.76 2.11 -2.63
CA VAL A 115 -13.65 1.73 -3.49
C VAL A 115 -14.08 1.81 -4.94
N TRP A 116 -13.24 2.41 -5.78
CA TRP A 116 -13.47 2.54 -7.22
C TRP A 116 -12.35 1.83 -7.98
N TYR A 117 -12.73 1.07 -9.00
CA TYR A 117 -11.79 0.51 -9.95
C TYR A 117 -11.48 1.57 -11.02
N VAL A 118 -10.21 1.96 -11.11
CA VAL A 118 -9.72 3.00 -12.03
C VAL A 118 -9.45 2.40 -13.41
N GLY A 119 -9.07 1.13 -13.46
CA GLY A 119 -8.58 0.50 -14.68
C GLY A 119 -7.10 0.20 -14.61
N GLY A 120 -6.48 0.23 -15.79
CA GLY A 120 -5.06 0.16 -15.98
C GLY A 120 -4.57 1.36 -16.81
N PRO A 121 -3.31 1.85 -16.70
CA PRO A 121 -2.91 3.03 -17.43
C PRO A 121 -3.28 3.02 -18.91
N ALA A 122 -3.60 4.22 -19.40
CA ALA A 122 -3.81 4.50 -20.81
C ALA A 122 -2.58 4.15 -21.68
N GLU A 123 -1.39 4.05 -21.06
CA GLU A 123 -0.13 3.74 -21.75
C GLU A 123 0.53 2.46 -21.20
N PRO A 124 1.16 1.64 -22.05
CA PRO A 124 1.90 0.46 -21.62
C PRO A 124 3.13 0.88 -20.81
N VAL A 125 3.25 0.36 -19.58
CA VAL A 125 4.33 0.65 -18.60
C VAL A 125 5.68 0.01 -18.99
N GLY A 126 5.89 -0.28 -20.28
CA GLY A 126 6.91 -1.19 -20.78
C GLY A 126 6.35 -2.57 -21.15
N GLY A 127 7.07 -3.31 -22.00
CA GLY A 127 6.57 -4.55 -22.64
C GLY A 127 6.01 -5.58 -21.66
N ASN A 128 4.84 -6.15 -22.00
CA ASN A 128 4.13 -7.23 -21.30
C ASN A 128 3.69 -6.99 -19.83
N VAL A 129 3.91 -5.83 -19.23
CA VAL A 129 3.42 -5.53 -17.87
C VAL A 129 1.92 -5.20 -17.92
N ARG A 130 1.15 -5.90 -17.12
CA ARG A 130 -0.27 -5.66 -16.86
C ARG A 130 -0.43 -4.97 -15.53
N HIS A 131 -1.54 -4.26 -15.38
CA HIS A 131 -1.78 -3.36 -14.27
C HIS A 131 -3.25 -3.38 -13.83
N MET A 132 -3.50 -2.98 -12.58
CA MET A 132 -4.84 -2.87 -12.02
C MET A 132 -4.79 -1.83 -10.90
N GLN A 133 -5.65 -0.82 -10.99
CA GLN A 133 -5.59 0.35 -10.10
C GLN A 133 -6.93 0.61 -9.42
N PHE A 134 -6.84 1.06 -8.17
CA PHE A 134 -7.98 1.34 -7.32
C PHE A 134 -7.77 2.63 -6.54
N ILE A 135 -8.88 3.33 -6.32
CA ILE A 135 -8.96 4.38 -5.30
C ILE A 135 -9.84 3.84 -4.18
N ALA A 136 -9.40 3.98 -2.93
CA ALA A 136 -10.20 3.65 -1.77
C ALA A 136 -10.31 4.89 -0.86
N ARG A 137 -11.51 5.19 -0.38
CA ARG A 137 -11.79 6.31 0.51
C ARG A 137 -12.48 5.84 1.76
N THR A 138 -12.05 6.39 2.89
CA THR A 138 -12.76 6.33 4.17
C THR A 138 -12.94 7.75 4.70
N ALA A 139 -13.52 7.88 5.91
CA ALA A 139 -13.57 9.17 6.59
C ALA A 139 -12.19 9.72 7.00
N GLN A 140 -11.17 8.85 7.10
CA GLN A 140 -9.85 9.23 7.58
C GLN A 140 -8.84 9.43 6.45
N TYR A 141 -8.92 8.63 5.38
CA TYR A 141 -7.89 8.62 4.36
C TYR A 141 -8.43 8.37 2.96
N ASP A 142 -7.71 8.93 2.00
CA ASP A 142 -7.74 8.47 0.61
C ASP A 142 -6.53 7.58 0.36
N ARG A 143 -6.74 6.56 -0.47
CA ARG A 143 -5.70 5.61 -0.85
C ARG A 143 -5.73 5.35 -2.34
N PHE A 144 -4.53 5.18 -2.90
CA PHE A 144 -4.34 4.69 -4.25
C PHE A 144 -3.62 3.36 -4.19
N LEU A 145 -4.15 2.33 -4.83
CA LEU A 145 -3.52 1.03 -4.93
C LEU A 145 -3.24 0.73 -6.39
N SER A 146 -2.01 0.32 -6.69
CA SER A 146 -1.60 -0.15 -8.02
C SER A 146 -0.99 -1.52 -7.90
N PHE A 147 -1.48 -2.47 -8.68
CA PHE A 147 -0.96 -3.82 -8.80
C PHE A 147 -0.37 -3.98 -10.20
N GLU A 148 0.84 -4.51 -10.30
CA GLU A 148 1.55 -4.69 -11.56
C GLU A 148 2.23 -6.06 -11.64
N GLY A 149 2.33 -6.60 -12.85
CA GLY A 149 3.02 -7.86 -13.08
C GLY A 149 2.98 -8.33 -14.53
N PRO A 150 3.73 -9.38 -14.89
CA PRO A 150 3.79 -9.93 -16.26
C PRO A 150 2.51 -10.67 -16.67
N THR A 151 1.70 -11.11 -15.71
CA THR A 151 0.34 -11.63 -15.92
C THR A 151 -0.67 -10.62 -15.43
N PHE A 152 -1.91 -10.67 -15.94
CA PHE A 152 -2.95 -9.75 -15.47
C PHE A 152 -3.06 -9.86 -13.94
N PRO A 153 -3.03 -8.74 -13.19
CA PRO A 153 -3.08 -8.80 -11.73
C PRO A 153 -4.31 -9.57 -11.26
N ASP A 154 -4.13 -10.40 -10.23
CA ASP A 154 -5.19 -11.22 -9.69
C ASP A 154 -6.24 -10.34 -8.98
N TRP A 155 -7.47 -10.36 -9.47
CA TRP A 155 -8.58 -9.58 -8.90
C TRP A 155 -8.86 -9.96 -7.43
N ASN A 156 -8.69 -11.23 -7.07
CA ASN A 156 -8.88 -11.70 -5.70
C ASN A 156 -7.77 -11.17 -4.80
N LEU A 157 -6.51 -11.20 -5.28
CA LEU A 157 -5.37 -10.59 -4.60
C LEU A 157 -5.65 -9.11 -4.29
N ALA A 158 -6.05 -8.35 -5.31
CA ALA A 158 -6.31 -6.93 -5.17
C ALA A 158 -7.42 -6.68 -4.12
N ARG A 159 -8.51 -7.43 -4.20
CA ARG A 159 -9.62 -7.35 -3.23
C ARG A 159 -9.17 -7.65 -1.81
N GLU A 160 -8.40 -8.71 -1.60
CA GLU A 160 -7.93 -9.10 -0.27
C GLU A 160 -6.99 -8.04 0.34
N VAL A 161 -6.06 -7.48 -0.45
CA VAL A 161 -5.18 -6.39 0.01
C VAL A 161 -5.99 -5.15 0.38
N MET A 162 -6.98 -4.76 -0.45
CA MET A 162 -7.85 -3.63 -0.16
C MET A 162 -8.63 -3.83 1.14
N VAL A 163 -9.29 -4.98 1.31
CA VAL A 163 -10.04 -5.29 2.54
C VAL A 163 -9.11 -5.28 3.75
N SER A 164 -7.92 -5.87 3.63
CA SER A 164 -6.92 -5.95 4.70
C SER A 164 -6.46 -4.59 5.21
N ILE A 165 -6.27 -3.61 4.32
CA ILE A 165 -5.92 -2.22 4.67
C ILE A 165 -7.10 -1.53 5.36
N LEU A 166 -8.31 -1.66 4.80
CA LEU A 166 -9.50 -1.01 5.34
C LEU A 166 -9.87 -1.57 6.74
N GLU A 167 -9.73 -2.87 6.95
CA GLU A 167 -9.91 -3.52 8.26
C GLU A 167 -8.81 -3.13 9.27
N ALA A 168 -7.61 -2.80 8.81
CA ALA A 168 -6.53 -2.28 9.68
C ALA A 168 -6.92 -0.92 10.26
N GLU A 169 -7.39 -0.01 9.41
CA GLU A 169 -7.88 1.31 9.82
C GLU A 169 -9.06 1.20 10.81
N GLN A 170 -10.05 0.34 10.50
CA GLN A 170 -11.20 0.16 11.39
C GLN A 170 -10.82 -0.35 12.78
N ARG A 171 -9.86 -1.29 12.87
CA ARG A 171 -9.38 -1.76 14.18
C ARG A 171 -8.66 -0.68 14.96
N ARG A 172 -7.92 0.19 14.29
CA ARG A 172 -7.23 1.32 14.95
C ARG A 172 -8.23 2.36 15.45
N THR A 173 -9.17 2.76 14.60
CA THR A 173 -10.18 3.78 14.93
C THR A 173 -11.24 3.27 15.91
N GLY A 174 -11.67 2.01 15.80
CA GLY A 174 -12.58 1.38 16.75
C GLY A 174 -12.01 1.23 18.16
N LYS A 175 -10.68 1.09 18.29
CA LYS A 175 -10.00 1.15 19.60
C LYS A 175 -9.94 2.55 20.20
N ALA A 176 -10.02 3.60 19.37
CA ALA A 176 -9.96 4.99 19.84
C ALA A 176 -11.31 5.54 20.35
N GLY A 177 -12.43 4.85 20.07
CA GLY A 177 -13.79 5.27 20.46
C GLY A 177 -14.37 4.57 21.70
N GLY A 178 -13.59 3.75 22.40
CA GLY A 178 -14.01 2.98 23.57
C GLY A 178 -13.32 3.42 24.87
N GLY A 179 -13.32 4.73 25.15
CA GLY A 179 -12.80 5.34 26.38
C GLY A 179 -13.91 6.04 27.16
#